data_AF-A0AAN8SZE1-F1
#
_entry.id   AF-A0AAN8SZE1-F1
#
_cell.length_a   1.000
_cell.length_b   1.000
_cell.length_c   1.000
_cell.angle_alpha   90.00
_cell.angle_beta   90.00
_cell.angle_gamma   90.00
#
_symmetry.space_group_name_H-M   'P 1'
#
loop_
_entity.id
_entity.type
_entity.pdbx_description
1 polymer ?
#
loop_
_entity_poly.entity_id
_entity_poly.type
_entity_poly.pdbx_seq_one_letter_code
_entity_poly.pdbx_strand_id
1 'polypeptide(L)'
;MLMEVLKLWIKGCSIIVFDVPLLFEAKIDKWTKPIVVIWIDPETQLQRLMTRDGSMEEEAKSRINAQMSLDLKRSKADIVIDNTSSLEALHEQFQKVLAQITKPLTWTEFVFSRNGAFLALFSTFVSVSIFKKSS
;
A
#
# COMPACT_ATOMS: atom_id res chain seq x y z
N MET A 1 13.14 3.28 -6.97
CA MET A 1 11.74 3.19 -6.52
C MET A 1 10.77 3.85 -7.51
N LEU A 2 10.81 5.17 -7.72
CA LEU A 2 9.86 5.87 -8.61
C LEU A 2 9.81 5.32 -10.04
N MET A 3 10.97 5.00 -10.62
CA MET A 3 11.05 4.47 -11.99
C MET A 3 10.38 3.10 -12.14
N GLU A 4 10.47 2.23 -11.12
CA GLU A 4 9.79 0.92 -11.12
C GLU A 4 8.27 1.09 -11.02
N VAL A 5 7.82 2.02 -10.17
CA VAL A 5 6.39 2.37 -10.05
C VAL A 5 5.86 2.88 -11.39
N LEU A 6 6.60 3.81 -12.03
CA LEU A 6 6.23 4.33 -13.35
C LEU A 6 6.15 3.23 -14.40
N LYS A 7 7.12 2.30 -14.41
CA LYS A 7 7.14 1.17 -15.33
C LYS A 7 5.92 0.25 -15.14
N LEU A 8 5.57 -0.08 -13.90
CA LEU A 8 4.38 -0.88 -13.59
C LEU A 8 3.08 -0.16 -13.96
N TRP A 9 3.03 1.16 -13.74
CA TRP A 9 1.90 2.00 -14.14
C TRP A 9 1.72 2.05 -15.66
N ILE A 10 2.82 2.19 -16.42
CA ILE A 10 2.80 2.12 -17.90
C ILE A 10 2.31 0.74 -18.35
N LYS A 11 2.75 -0.34 -17.70
CA LYS A 11 2.27 -1.71 -17.98
C LYS A 11 0.78 -1.92 -17.66
N GLY A 12 0.12 -1.00 -16.96
CA GLY A 12 -1.30 -1.08 -16.66
C GLY A 12 -1.63 -1.90 -15.42
N CYS A 13 -0.69 -2.09 -14.51
CA CYS A 13 -0.99 -2.63 -13.19
C CYS A 13 -1.94 -1.67 -12.46
N SER A 14 -3.11 -2.17 -12.07
CA SER A 14 -4.11 -1.39 -11.32
C SER A 14 -3.72 -1.18 -9.86
N ILE A 15 -2.97 -2.12 -9.28
CA ILE A 15 -2.52 -2.10 -7.88
C ILE A 15 -1.01 -2.36 -7.86
N ILE A 16 -0.29 -1.55 -7.06
CA ILE A 16 1.13 -1.70 -6.79
C ILE A 16 1.29 -1.75 -5.27
N VAL A 17 1.89 -2.83 -4.75
CA VAL A 17 2.08 -3.04 -3.31
C VAL A 17 3.52 -2.68 -2.93
N PHE A 18 3.66 -1.88 -1.88
CA PHE A 18 4.96 -1.51 -1.30
C PHE A 18 5.15 -2.27 0.01
N ASP A 19 6.06 -3.24 0.03
CA ASP A 19 6.50 -3.90 1.26
C ASP A 19 7.69 -3.13 1.85
N VAL A 20 7.40 -2.27 2.84
CA VAL A 20 8.40 -1.36 3.42
C VAL A 20 8.27 -1.37 4.95
N PRO A 21 9.18 -2.03 5.69
CA PRO A 21 9.15 -2.07 7.15
C PRO A 21 9.23 -0.68 7.80
N LEU A 22 9.99 0.24 7.19
CA LEU A 22 10.25 1.61 7.66
C LEU A 22 9.38 2.66 6.96
N LEU A 23 8.15 2.29 6.55
CA LEU A 23 7.27 3.13 5.72
C LEU A 23 7.09 4.54 6.29
N PHE A 24 6.84 4.66 7.60
CA PHE A 24 6.56 5.92 8.27
C PHE A 24 7.85 6.70 8.55
N GLU A 25 8.91 6.02 8.93
CA GLU A 25 10.23 6.57 9.21
C GLU A 25 10.82 7.21 7.94
N ALA A 26 10.60 6.59 6.79
CA ALA A 26 10.99 7.09 5.48
C ALA A 26 10.00 8.11 4.88
N LYS A 27 8.89 8.43 5.56
CA LYS A 27 7.83 9.35 5.09
C LYS A 27 7.20 8.94 3.75
N ILE A 28 7.15 7.64 3.47
CA ILE A 28 6.57 7.06 2.24
C ILE A 28 5.04 6.92 2.36
N ASP A 29 4.52 6.96 3.59
CA ASP A 29 3.09 7.00 3.94
C ASP A 29 2.31 8.10 3.20
N LYS A 30 2.98 9.21 2.85
CA LYS A 30 2.37 10.32 2.09
C LYS A 30 2.10 10.02 0.62
N TRP A 31 2.78 9.01 0.08
CA TRP A 31 2.75 8.67 -1.35
C TRP A 31 1.99 7.39 -1.65
N THR A 32 1.53 6.68 -0.62
CA THR A 32 0.93 5.35 -0.75
C THR A 32 -0.36 5.28 0.05
N LYS A 33 -1.45 4.89 -0.63
CA LYS A 33 -2.77 4.70 -0.02
C LYS A 33 -3.50 3.54 -0.68
N PRO A 34 -4.30 2.75 0.07
CA PRO A 34 -4.37 2.73 1.53
C PRO A 34 -3.11 2.12 2.17
N ILE A 35 -2.81 2.48 3.41
CA ILE A 35 -1.75 1.90 4.24
C ILE A 35 -2.33 0.71 4.99
N VAL A 36 -1.77 -0.48 4.73
CA VAL A 36 -2.15 -1.72 5.41
C VAL A 36 -1.05 -2.09 6.41
N VAL A 37 -1.42 -2.28 7.67
CA VAL A 37 -0.51 -2.77 8.72
C VAL A 37 -0.92 -4.16 9.17
N ILE A 38 0.02 -5.10 9.09
CA ILE A 38 -0.12 -6.40 9.72
C ILE A 38 0.35 -6.25 11.17
N TRP A 39 -0.59 -6.33 12.10
CA TRP A 39 -0.35 -6.14 13.52
C TRP A 39 -0.30 -7.49 14.24
N ILE A 40 0.53 -7.55 15.27
CA ILE A 40 0.64 -8.67 16.20
C ILE A 40 1.06 -8.12 17.56
N ASP A 41 0.73 -8.82 18.64
CA ASP A 41 1.16 -8.42 19.97
C ASP A 41 2.69 -8.49 20.12
N PRO A 42 3.29 -7.64 20.98
CA PRO A 42 4.75 -7.55 21.11
C PRO A 42 5.43 -8.85 21.55
N GLU A 43 4.77 -9.67 22.37
CA GLU A 43 5.34 -10.92 22.88
C GLU A 43 5.45 -11.94 21.75
N THR A 44 4.38 -12.14 20.99
CA THR A 44 4.38 -13.01 19.82
C THR A 44 5.30 -12.47 18.73
N GLN A 45 5.41 -11.15 18.55
CA GLN A 45 6.37 -10.54 17.63
C GLN A 45 7.81 -10.97 17.96
N LEU A 46 8.20 -10.85 19.23
CA LEU A 46 9.53 -11.20 19.72
C LEU A 46 9.80 -12.70 19.53
N GLN A 47 8.88 -13.56 19.97
CA GLN A 47 9.00 -15.01 19.83
C GLN A 47 9.15 -15.45 18.37
N ARG A 48 8.34 -14.91 17.46
CA ARG A 48 8.42 -15.22 16.03
C ARG A 48 9.71 -14.71 15.41
N LEU A 49 10.18 -13.52 15.81
CA LEU A 49 11.43 -12.95 15.32
C LEU A 49 12.63 -13.82 15.74
N MET A 50 12.70 -14.21 17.01
CA MET A 50 13.75 -15.10 17.54
C MET A 50 13.73 -16.45 16.85
N THR A 51 12.54 -17.04 16.65
CA THR A 51 12.39 -18.35 16.00
C THR A 51 12.82 -18.31 14.53
N ARG A 52 12.48 -17.23 13.82
CA ARG A 52 12.79 -17.07 12.39
C ARG A 52 14.26 -16.78 12.14
N ASP A 53 14.85 -15.87 12.93
CA ASP A 53 16.19 -15.36 12.69
C ASP A 53 17.26 -16.07 13.54
N GLY A 54 16.88 -16.92 14.49
CA GLY A 54 17.79 -17.61 15.41
C GLY A 54 18.51 -16.67 16.37
N SER A 55 17.98 -15.45 16.58
CA SER A 55 18.60 -14.38 17.35
C SER A 55 18.36 -14.51 18.85
N MET A 56 19.30 -13.99 19.64
CA MET A 56 19.11 -13.85 21.09
C MET A 56 18.04 -12.79 21.39
N GLU A 57 17.34 -12.94 22.52
CA GLU A 57 16.23 -12.07 22.90
C GLU A 57 16.59 -10.58 22.89
N GLU A 58 17.77 -10.22 23.41
CA GLU A 58 18.24 -8.84 23.46
C GLU A 58 18.50 -8.24 22.08
N GLU A 59 19.01 -9.04 21.14
CA GLU A 59 19.20 -8.61 19.75
C GLU A 59 17.85 -8.40 19.05
N ALA A 60 16.92 -9.33 19.26
CA ALA A 60 15.57 -9.24 18.72
C ALA A 60 14.82 -8.01 19.25
N LYS A 61 14.90 -7.73 20.56
CA LYS A 61 14.35 -6.51 21.18
C LYS A 61 14.99 -5.25 20.63
N SER A 62 16.32 -5.22 20.53
CA SER A 62 17.05 -4.07 19.97
C SER A 62 16.56 -3.76 18.54
N ARG A 63 16.39 -4.79 17.72
CA ARG A 63 15.88 -4.65 16.35
C ARG A 63 14.44 -4.17 16.28
N ILE A 64 13.56 -4.66 17.15
CA ILE A 64 12.17 -4.19 17.26
C ILE A 64 12.14 -2.71 17.67
N ASN A 65 12.93 -2.34 18.68
CA ASN A 65 12.99 -1.00 19.24
C ASN A 65 13.67 0.02 18.30
N ALA A 66 14.48 -0.43 17.34
CA ALA A 66 15.07 0.42 16.31
C ALA A 66 14.03 0.97 15.31
N GLN A 67 12.80 0.43 15.32
CA GLN A 67 11.71 0.86 14.46
C GLN A 67 10.59 1.49 15.27
N MET A 68 9.70 2.22 14.59
CA MET A 68 8.43 2.64 15.20
C MET A 68 7.63 1.41 15.63
N SER A 69 7.07 1.47 16.85
CA SER A 69 6.29 0.35 17.40
C SER A 69 5.09 -0.02 16.54
N LEU A 70 4.72 -1.30 16.54
CA LEU A 70 3.58 -1.79 15.77
C LEU A 70 2.27 -1.09 16.18
N ASP A 71 2.10 -0.75 17.46
CA ASP A 71 0.91 -0.02 17.94
C ASP A 71 0.81 1.39 17.36
N LEU A 72 1.94 2.10 17.26
CA LEU A 72 1.97 3.40 16.61
C LEU A 72 1.68 3.28 15.11
N LYS A 73 2.25 2.26 14.43
CA LYS A 73 1.94 1.98 13.03
C LYS A 73 0.44 1.67 12.85
N ARG A 74 -0.13 0.85 13.73
CA ARG A 74 -1.56 0.51 13.77
C ARG A 74 -2.44 1.76 13.86
N SER A 75 -2.11 2.70 14.75
CA SER A 75 -2.89 3.94 14.90
C SER A 75 -2.87 4.87 13.67
N LYS A 76 -1.90 4.69 12.77
CA LYS A 76 -1.71 5.49 11.55
C LYS A 76 -2.15 4.76 10.27
N ALA A 77 -2.54 3.50 10.39
CA ALA A 77 -2.91 2.67 9.25
C ALA A 77 -4.35 2.98 8.79
N ASP A 78 -4.59 2.88 7.48
CA ASP A 78 -5.94 2.94 6.94
C ASP A 78 -6.66 1.59 7.14
N ILE A 79 -5.90 0.49 7.12
CA ILE A 79 -6.39 -0.89 7.30
C ILE A 79 -5.43 -1.65 8.23
N VAL A 80 -5.97 -2.39 9.19
CA VAL A 80 -5.20 -3.25 10.11
C VAL A 80 -5.63 -4.70 9.92
N ILE A 81 -4.66 -5.58 9.74
CA ILE A 81 -4.85 -7.04 9.70
C ILE A 81 -4.22 -7.63 10.97
N ASP A 82 -5.02 -8.35 11.76
CA ASP A 82 -4.58 -8.98 13.00
C ASP A 82 -4.01 -10.38 12.74
N ASN A 83 -2.73 -10.58 13.10
CA ASN A 83 -1.98 -11.83 12.93
C ASN A 83 -1.70 -12.55 14.28
N THR A 84 -2.46 -12.24 15.33
CA THR A 84 -2.39 -12.94 16.62
C THR A 84 -3.12 -14.29 16.61
N SER A 85 -4.09 -14.46 15.72
CA SER A 85 -4.96 -15.64 15.64
C SER A 85 -4.42 -16.72 14.69
N SER A 86 -5.30 -17.61 14.18
CA SER A 86 -4.91 -18.68 13.28
C SER A 86 -4.63 -18.18 11.85
N LEU A 87 -3.94 -19.00 11.06
CA LEU A 87 -3.63 -18.68 9.66
C LEU A 87 -4.91 -18.55 8.81
N GLU A 88 -5.94 -19.32 9.13
CA GLU A 88 -7.25 -19.28 8.47
C GLU A 88 -7.93 -17.93 8.73
N ALA A 89 -7.95 -17.48 9.99
CA ALA A 89 -8.51 -16.17 10.34
C ALA A 89 -7.74 -15.01 9.68
N LEU A 90 -6.41 -15.12 9.60
CA LEU A 90 -5.59 -14.17 8.85
C LEU A 90 -5.95 -14.18 7.36
N HIS A 91 -6.14 -15.35 6.76
CA HIS A 91 -6.52 -15.49 5.36
C HIS A 91 -7.87 -14.85 5.09
N GLU A 92 -8.88 -15.07 5.93
CA GLU A 92 -10.19 -14.43 5.80
C GLU A 92 -10.12 -12.90 5.90
N GLN A 93 -9.33 -12.37 6.85
CA GLN A 93 -9.11 -10.93 6.95
C GLN A 93 -8.43 -10.38 5.69
N PHE A 94 -7.41 -11.07 5.19
CA PHE A 94 -6.72 -10.69 3.97
C PHE A 94 -7.67 -10.68 2.76
N GLN A 95 -8.54 -11.68 2.61
CA GLN A 95 -9.53 -11.70 1.52
C GLN A 95 -10.48 -10.51 1.58
N LYS A 96 -10.90 -10.09 2.79
CA LYS A 96 -11.73 -8.89 2.96
C LYS A 96 -10.97 -7.63 2.53
N VAL A 97 -9.70 -7.50 2.90
CA VAL A 97 -8.85 -6.37 2.49
C VAL A 97 -8.63 -6.37 0.98
N LEU A 98 -8.32 -7.53 0.38
CA LEU A 98 -8.14 -7.69 -1.05
C LEU A 98 -9.39 -7.23 -1.80
N ALA A 99 -10.57 -7.70 -1.39
CA ALA A 99 -11.83 -7.29 -1.98
C ALA A 99 -12.12 -5.79 -1.85
N GLN A 100 -11.62 -5.12 -0.80
CA GLN A 100 -11.75 -3.67 -0.63
C GLN A 100 -10.82 -2.89 -1.57
N ILE A 101 -9.56 -3.31 -1.72
CA ILE A 101 -8.59 -2.61 -2.55
C ILE A 101 -8.76 -2.89 -4.05
N THR A 102 -9.43 -3.98 -4.42
CA THR A 102 -9.74 -4.31 -5.82
C THR A 102 -11.07 -3.74 -6.31
N LYS A 103 -11.78 -2.95 -5.49
CA LYS A 103 -13.03 -2.32 -5.92
C LYS A 103 -12.77 -1.43 -7.15
N PRO A 104 -13.74 -1.35 -8.09
CA PRO A 104 -13.62 -0.44 -9.21
C PRO A 104 -13.48 0.99 -8.71
N LEU A 105 -12.62 1.76 -9.38
CA LEU A 105 -12.33 3.15 -9.04
C LEU A 105 -13.64 3.96 -9.01
N THR A 106 -13.78 4.78 -7.98
CA THR A 106 -14.83 5.82 -7.94
C THR A 106 -14.59 6.84 -9.05
N TRP A 107 -15.59 7.65 -9.40
CA TRP A 107 -15.45 8.64 -10.49
C TRP A 107 -14.32 9.65 -10.21
N THR A 108 -14.12 10.05 -8.96
CA THR A 108 -13.00 10.93 -8.56
C THR A 108 -11.66 10.26 -8.78
N GLU A 109 -11.49 9.02 -8.33
CA GLU A 109 -10.27 8.24 -8.54
C GLU A 109 -10.04 7.93 -10.03
N PHE A 110 -11.11 7.73 -10.81
CA PHE A 110 -11.02 7.53 -12.25
C PHE A 110 -10.48 8.78 -12.95
N VAL A 111 -10.94 9.98 -12.60
CA VAL A 111 -10.44 11.25 -13.17
C VAL A 111 -8.94 11.41 -12.92
N PHE A 112 -8.46 11.04 -11.72
CA PHE A 112 -7.03 11.04 -11.39
C PHE A 112 -6.27 9.80 -11.87
N SER A 113 -6.97 8.80 -12.42
CA SER A 113 -6.35 7.60 -12.98
C SER A 113 -5.71 7.88 -14.34
N ARG A 114 -4.87 6.95 -14.79
CA ARG A 114 -4.30 6.94 -16.14
C ARG A 114 -5.35 7.15 -17.22
N ASN A 115 -6.46 6.43 -17.11
CA ASN A 115 -7.51 6.45 -18.13
C ASN A 115 -8.26 7.80 -18.12
N GLY A 116 -8.47 8.40 -16.94
CA GLY A 116 -9.04 9.74 -16.83
C GLY A 116 -8.14 10.83 -17.43
N ALA A 117 -6.84 10.77 -17.14
CA ALA A 117 -5.86 11.68 -17.73
C ALA A 117 -5.79 11.58 -19.26
N PHE A 118 -5.81 10.36 -19.81
CA PHE A 118 -5.87 10.15 -21.27
C PHE A 118 -7.17 10.67 -21.88
N LEU A 119 -8.32 10.46 -21.21
CA LEU A 119 -9.61 10.95 -21.70
C LEU A 119 -9.63 12.49 -21.76
N ALA A 120 -9.07 13.16 -20.76
CA ALA A 120 -8.95 14.63 -20.71
C ALA A 120 -8.01 15.19 -21.80
N LEU A 121 -6.87 14.53 -22.04
CA LEU A 121 -5.96 14.91 -23.12
C LEU A 121 -6.57 14.66 -24.51
N PHE A 122 -7.28 13.55 -24.68
CA PHE A 122 -7.94 13.24 -25.94
C PHE A 122 -9.10 14.21 -26.24
N SER A 123 -9.91 14.55 -25.23
CA SER A 123 -11.03 15.49 -25.41
C SER A 123 -10.57 16.90 -25.76
N THR A 124 -9.48 17.37 -25.16
CA THR A 124 -8.86 18.66 -25.51
C THR A 124 -8.25 18.65 -26.91
N PHE A 125 -7.56 17.57 -27.30
CA PHE A 125 -7.01 17.43 -28.65
C PHE A 125 -8.08 17.40 -29.75
N VAL A 126 -9.17 16.64 -29.53
CA VAL A 126 -10.32 16.60 -30.45
C VAL A 126 -10.99 17.97 -30.54
N SER A 127 -11.19 18.66 -29.41
CA SER A 127 -11.78 20.00 -29.39
C SER A 127 -10.94 20.99 -30.20
N VAL A 128 -9.62 21.05 -29.99
CA VAL A 128 -8.71 21.91 -30.74
C VAL A 128 -8.72 21.57 -32.24
N SER A 129 -8.77 20.27 -32.59
CA SER A 129 -8.79 19.82 -33.99
C SER A 129 -10.08 20.19 -34.70
N ILE A 130 -11.23 20.11 -34.01
CA ILE A 130 -12.53 20.54 -34.55
C ILE A 130 -12.55 22.05 -34.77
N PHE A 131 -12.08 22.83 -33.79
CA PHE A 131 -12.00 24.30 -33.91
C PHE A 131 -11.07 24.73 -35.06
N LYS A 132 -9.92 24.08 -35.23
CA LYS A 132 -8.97 24.39 -36.30
C LYS A 132 -9.46 23.98 -37.70
N LYS A 133 -10.39 23.02 -37.80
CA LYS A 133 -10.98 22.57 -39.07
C LYS A 133 -12.18 23.44 -39.51
N SER A 134 -12.73 24.24 -38.60
CA SER A 134 -13.89 25.12 -38.84
C SER A 134 -13.51 26.59 -39.08
N SER A 135 -12.20 26.91 -39.12
CA SER A 135 -11.64 28.21 -39.48
C SER A 135 -10.85 28.10 -40.78
#